data_AF-A0A9X8H6P2-F1
#
_entry.id   AF-A0A9X8H6P2-F1
#
_cell.length_a   1.000
_cell.length_b   1.000
_cell.length_c   1.000
_cell.angle_alpha   90.00
_cell.angle_beta   90.00
_cell.angle_gamma   90.00
#
_symmetry.space_group_name_H-M   'P 1'
#
loop_
_entity.id
_entity.type
_entity.pdbx_description
1 polymer ?
#
loop_
_entity_poly.entity_id
_entity_poly.type
_entity_poly.pdbx_seq_one_letter_code
_entity_poly.pdbx_strand_id
1 'polypeptide(L)'
;MHHDASILLATALYECGSIKDQDKAVSILVHLLDKSNHTDMDAMALYSQVAHDRGKPAQAMQMVLKVLVDRPKDKRTRGFVDVSQHTQRTSIGVQAKCAAFLEAPHGFEYLQLALDPTSPSTAPAYAYLASVAKDHGAMTACVSCFQQAVAQCPSDVMFALNYVHALEVCGRYGDAFVVVKQFVHNTPTTAVGMDLTCHDIAAVLAPYSTLDDASGHWTEDAAMAWKGTHVCVYHNDAKFERAVATTVDMTGQQLDLLALLCTLILFLQGCLRPVPALVDAIEPLRYHYGHLLHTTSIRNEHAYYSCITQLMTIPSLHVPRPRPSNVIYVCGDSHALATAWRSVGAHVLVPALVTGLKHCTTFDCLYDPLWTYNGTLHTGHLRKTSTFYPKVHFFNVIKSIPRGATVVFVFGEIDCREGLLVAVEKCRYEVVPKHTISIATAFIHPIVPVLDETRHIVQLYNRLFQAKVQGSTLCHWMDFFDSLLTPYNKVPPTPGVDLTGILMV
;
A
#
# COMPACT_ATOMS: atom_id res chain seq x y z
N MET A 1 23.89 -5.28 33.10
CA MET A 1 24.79 -6.48 33.06
C MET A 1 24.09 -7.77 33.48
N HIS A 2 23.88 -8.08 34.78
CA HIS A 2 23.29 -9.38 35.16
C HIS A 2 21.86 -9.64 34.60
N HIS A 3 21.01 -8.61 34.57
CA HIS A 3 19.67 -8.71 33.97
C HIS A 3 19.76 -8.96 32.44
N ASP A 4 20.50 -8.13 31.70
CA ASP A 4 20.68 -8.27 30.25
C ASP A 4 21.24 -9.64 29.85
N ALA A 5 22.22 -10.13 30.61
CA ALA A 5 22.79 -11.46 30.42
C ALA A 5 21.76 -12.58 30.64
N SER A 6 20.84 -12.41 31.60
CA SER A 6 19.75 -13.36 31.84
C SER A 6 18.72 -13.36 30.71
N ILE A 7 18.38 -12.19 30.16
CA ILE A 7 17.48 -12.07 28.99
C ILE A 7 18.12 -12.68 27.73
N LEU A 8 19.40 -12.39 27.46
CA LEU A 8 20.13 -12.97 26.32
C LEU A 8 20.28 -14.49 26.46
N LEU A 9 20.59 -14.99 27.66
CA LEU A 9 20.65 -16.43 27.93
C LEU A 9 19.28 -17.10 27.74
N ALA A 10 18.20 -16.53 28.29
CA ALA A 10 16.86 -17.05 28.10
C ALA A 10 16.45 -17.05 26.61
N THR A 11 16.82 -16.01 25.86
CA THR A 11 16.58 -15.94 24.41
C THR A 11 17.28 -17.09 23.69
N ALA A 12 18.60 -17.24 23.90
CA ALA A 12 19.39 -18.29 23.24
C ALA A 12 18.94 -19.71 23.61
N LEU A 13 18.62 -19.95 24.89
CA LEU A 13 18.08 -21.23 25.38
C LEU A 13 16.70 -21.53 24.78
N TYR A 14 15.88 -20.52 24.49
CA TYR A 14 14.55 -20.71 23.91
C TYR A 14 14.59 -20.93 22.39
N GLU A 15 15.35 -20.11 21.67
CA GLU A 15 15.43 -20.12 20.20
C GLU A 15 16.26 -21.30 19.65
N CYS A 16 17.32 -21.70 20.34
CA CYS A 16 18.28 -22.72 19.84
C CYS A 16 18.35 -24.00 20.70
N GLY A 17 17.69 -24.03 21.86
CA GLY A 17 17.83 -25.10 22.84
C GLY A 17 16.91 -26.30 22.61
N SER A 18 17.21 -27.41 23.32
CA SER A 18 16.28 -28.54 23.43
C SER A 18 15.04 -28.17 24.26
N ILE A 19 14.00 -29.01 24.30
CA ILE A 19 12.83 -28.80 25.18
C ILE A 19 13.26 -28.53 26.63
N LYS A 20 14.28 -29.23 27.13
CA LYS A 20 14.83 -29.04 28.49
C LYS A 20 15.50 -27.68 28.67
N ASP A 21 16.02 -27.09 27.62
CA ASP A 21 16.66 -25.77 27.64
C ASP A 21 15.64 -24.65 27.49
N GLN A 22 14.60 -24.88 26.67
CA GLN A 22 13.42 -24.03 26.63
C GLN A 22 12.74 -23.95 28.00
N ASP A 23 12.60 -25.06 28.73
CA ASP A 23 12.07 -25.05 30.11
C ASP A 23 12.95 -24.23 31.07
N LYS A 24 14.28 -24.31 30.97
CA LYS A 24 15.19 -23.43 31.74
C LYS A 24 14.97 -21.95 31.39
N ALA A 25 14.80 -21.63 30.11
CA ALA A 25 14.48 -20.27 29.67
C ALA A 25 13.17 -19.78 30.30
N VAL A 26 12.12 -20.61 30.32
CA VAL A 26 10.86 -20.30 31.02
C VAL A 26 11.11 -20.04 32.50
N SER A 27 11.88 -20.88 33.20
CA SER A 27 12.20 -20.67 34.62
C SER A 27 12.94 -19.35 34.89
N ILE A 28 13.90 -18.98 34.03
CA ILE A 28 14.61 -17.69 34.13
C ILE A 28 13.62 -16.52 33.96
N LEU A 29 12.73 -16.60 32.97
CA LEU A 29 11.77 -15.53 32.68
C LEU A 29 10.71 -15.37 33.77
N VAL A 30 10.17 -16.47 34.30
CA VAL A 30 9.25 -16.44 35.44
C VAL A 30 9.94 -15.81 36.65
N HIS A 31 11.17 -16.22 36.98
CA HIS A 31 11.91 -15.62 38.10
C HIS A 31 12.14 -14.11 37.95
N LEU A 32 12.44 -13.62 36.74
CA LEU A 32 12.58 -12.19 36.45
C LEU A 32 11.24 -11.44 36.57
N LEU A 33 10.15 -12.03 36.07
CA LEU A 33 8.82 -11.47 36.15
C LEU A 33 8.31 -11.40 37.61
N ASP A 34 8.47 -12.47 38.38
CA ASP A 34 8.06 -12.50 39.79
C ASP A 34 8.87 -11.50 40.63
N LYS A 35 10.20 -11.48 40.45
CA LYS A 35 11.10 -10.54 41.14
C LYS A 35 10.82 -9.07 40.82
N SER A 36 10.33 -8.79 39.61
CA SER A 36 9.97 -7.44 39.17
C SER A 36 8.49 -7.09 39.39
N ASN A 37 7.69 -7.96 40.01
CA ASN A 37 6.24 -7.81 40.11
C ASN A 37 5.56 -7.51 38.75
N HIS A 38 5.96 -8.25 37.71
CA HIS A 38 5.52 -8.11 36.32
C HIS A 38 5.72 -6.70 35.73
N THR A 39 6.82 -6.02 36.08
CA THR A 39 7.24 -4.74 35.46
C THR A 39 8.42 -4.88 34.50
N ASP A 40 9.12 -6.02 34.50
CA ASP A 40 10.21 -6.32 33.56
C ASP A 40 9.68 -6.55 32.13
N MET A 41 9.75 -5.50 31.32
CA MET A 41 9.22 -5.51 29.94
C MET A 41 10.08 -6.33 28.97
N ASP A 42 11.38 -6.53 29.24
CA ASP A 42 12.23 -7.41 28.43
C ASP A 42 11.85 -8.88 28.67
N ALA A 43 11.70 -9.27 29.95
CA ALA A 43 11.22 -10.61 30.31
C ALA A 43 9.78 -10.85 29.81
N MET A 44 8.90 -9.85 29.90
CA MET A 44 7.52 -9.95 29.41
C MET A 44 7.43 -10.05 27.89
N ALA A 45 8.27 -9.31 27.15
CA ALA A 45 8.34 -9.37 25.68
C ALA A 45 8.82 -10.72 25.16
N LEU A 46 9.69 -11.42 25.90
CA LEU A 46 10.10 -12.78 25.56
C LEU A 46 9.07 -13.81 26.03
N TYR A 47 8.59 -13.71 27.26
CA TYR A 47 7.61 -14.66 27.82
C TYR A 47 6.26 -14.62 27.08
N SER A 48 5.84 -13.50 26.49
CA SER A 48 4.64 -13.47 25.65
C SER A 48 4.75 -14.39 24.42
N GLN A 49 5.95 -14.52 23.82
CA GLN A 49 6.22 -15.50 22.77
C GLN A 49 6.13 -16.93 23.32
N VAL A 50 6.77 -17.19 24.47
CA VAL A 50 6.70 -18.50 25.15
C VAL A 50 5.26 -18.91 25.45
N ALA A 51 4.42 -17.97 25.90
CA ALA A 51 3.01 -18.20 26.17
C ALA A 51 2.24 -18.53 24.88
N HIS A 52 2.48 -17.80 23.78
CA HIS A 52 1.88 -18.09 22.48
C HIS A 52 2.25 -19.49 21.98
N ASP A 53 3.55 -19.78 21.94
CA ASP A 53 4.11 -21.04 21.42
C ASP A 53 3.69 -22.26 22.28
N ARG A 54 3.41 -22.06 23.58
CA ARG A 54 2.88 -23.09 24.49
C ARG A 54 1.35 -23.12 24.58
N GLY A 55 0.64 -22.57 23.59
CA GLY A 55 -0.82 -22.67 23.50
C GLY A 55 -1.59 -21.86 24.54
N LYS A 56 -1.02 -20.75 25.04
CA LYS A 56 -1.66 -19.77 25.93
C LYS A 56 -1.84 -18.40 25.25
N PRO A 57 -2.52 -18.32 24.08
CA PRO A 57 -2.58 -17.11 23.27
C PRO A 57 -3.26 -15.93 23.97
N ALA A 58 -4.27 -16.15 24.82
CA ALA A 58 -4.90 -15.09 25.62
C ALA A 58 -3.90 -14.40 26.57
N GLN A 59 -3.06 -15.19 27.25
CA GLN A 59 -1.99 -14.67 28.13
C GLN A 59 -0.93 -13.93 27.32
N ALA A 60 -0.56 -14.47 26.16
CA ALA A 60 0.37 -13.83 25.23
C ALA A 60 -0.13 -12.46 24.73
N MET A 61 -1.43 -12.36 24.41
CA MET A 61 -2.07 -11.12 23.96
C MET A 61 -2.05 -10.04 25.05
N GLN A 62 -2.49 -10.38 26.26
CA GLN A 62 -2.46 -9.44 27.40
C GLN A 62 -1.04 -8.91 27.69
N MET A 63 -0.04 -9.79 27.64
CA MET A 63 1.36 -9.42 27.85
C MET A 63 1.92 -8.56 26.71
N VAL A 64 1.68 -8.92 25.44
CA VAL A 64 2.22 -8.12 24.32
C VAL A 64 1.59 -6.74 24.26
N LEU A 65 0.29 -6.60 24.59
CA LEU A 65 -0.38 -5.30 24.68
C LEU A 65 0.24 -4.43 25.78
N LYS A 66 0.52 -4.99 26.97
CA LYS A 66 1.19 -4.25 28.06
C LYS A 66 2.58 -3.77 27.67
N VAL A 67 3.38 -4.61 27.00
CA VAL A 67 4.70 -4.21 26.48
C VAL A 67 4.59 -3.20 25.33
N LEU A 68 3.56 -3.30 24.48
CA LEU A 68 3.35 -2.39 23.36
C LEU A 68 3.01 -0.96 23.82
N VAL A 69 2.34 -0.81 24.97
CA VAL A 69 2.11 0.50 25.61
C VAL A 69 3.41 1.14 26.11
N ASP A 70 4.33 0.35 26.68
CA ASP A 70 5.69 0.81 27.06
C ASP A 70 6.54 1.14 25.82
N ARG A 71 6.38 0.37 24.74
CA ARG A 71 7.27 0.38 23.55
C ARG A 71 6.54 0.56 22.23
N PRO A 72 5.75 1.64 22.05
CA PRO A 72 4.85 1.81 20.90
C PRO A 72 5.57 2.04 19.57
N LYS A 73 6.91 2.05 19.54
CA LYS A 73 7.75 2.26 18.36
C LYS A 73 8.73 1.11 18.07
N ASP A 74 8.68 -0.01 18.81
CA ASP A 74 9.60 -1.15 18.57
C ASP A 74 9.15 -2.02 17.37
N LYS A 75 9.49 -1.52 16.17
CA LYS A 75 9.04 -2.03 14.84
C LYS A 75 9.81 -3.24 14.29
N ARG A 76 10.74 -3.87 15.04
CA ARG A 76 11.73 -4.78 14.44
C ARG A 76 11.09 -6.01 13.78
N THR A 77 11.37 -6.21 12.49
CA THR A 77 10.99 -7.42 11.75
C THR A 77 12.16 -8.42 11.71
N ARG A 78 11.88 -9.71 11.48
CA ARG A 78 12.94 -10.72 11.28
C ARG A 78 13.84 -10.30 10.11
N GLY A 79 15.11 -10.02 10.39
CA GLY A 79 16.13 -9.70 9.38
C GLY A 79 16.63 -8.25 9.32
N PHE A 80 16.30 -7.39 10.29
CA PHE A 80 16.97 -6.09 10.45
C PHE A 80 17.96 -6.11 11.62
N VAL A 81 19.26 -6.10 11.30
CA VAL A 81 20.31 -5.71 12.23
C VAL A 81 20.49 -4.20 12.10
N ASP A 82 20.12 -3.45 13.13
CA ASP A 82 20.47 -2.03 13.21
C ASP A 82 21.93 -1.91 13.67
N VAL A 83 22.80 -1.49 12.76
CA VAL A 83 24.24 -1.30 13.03
C VAL A 83 24.51 0.06 13.68
N SER A 84 23.55 0.99 13.68
CA SER A 84 23.71 2.31 14.30
C SER A 84 23.70 2.26 15.83
N GLN A 85 23.14 1.20 16.42
CA GLN A 85 23.19 0.92 17.84
C GLN A 85 24.09 -0.30 18.08
N HIS A 86 25.13 -0.16 18.91
CA HIS A 86 26.14 -1.21 19.18
C HIS A 86 25.60 -2.41 20.01
N THR A 87 24.36 -2.84 19.79
CA THR A 87 23.71 -3.95 20.50
C THR A 87 23.03 -4.89 19.51
N GLN A 88 23.75 -5.94 19.12
CA GLN A 88 23.17 -7.10 18.45
C GLN A 88 22.14 -7.77 19.37
N ARG A 89 20.85 -7.47 19.18
CA ARG A 89 19.72 -8.22 19.76
C ARG A 89 18.90 -8.81 18.60
N THR A 90 18.86 -10.13 18.52
CA THR A 90 18.20 -10.92 17.46
C THR A 90 16.67 -10.98 17.57
N SER A 91 16.09 -10.40 18.62
CA SER A 91 14.68 -10.55 18.95
C SER A 91 13.74 -9.79 18.01
N ILE A 92 12.65 -10.45 17.62
CA ILE A 92 11.50 -9.84 16.92
C ILE A 92 10.93 -8.71 17.79
N GLY A 93 10.67 -7.56 17.17
CA GLY A 93 10.16 -6.37 17.85
C GLY A 93 8.70 -6.53 18.28
N VAL A 94 8.31 -5.79 19.32
CA VAL A 94 7.01 -5.94 19.98
C VAL A 94 5.84 -5.74 19.02
N GLN A 95 5.94 -4.78 18.09
CA GLN A 95 4.91 -4.58 17.05
C GLN A 95 4.74 -5.81 16.14
N ALA A 96 5.83 -6.40 15.67
CA ALA A 96 5.80 -7.57 14.80
C ALA A 96 5.28 -8.83 15.53
N LYS A 97 5.58 -8.98 16.83
CA LYS A 97 4.96 -10.03 17.67
C LYS A 97 3.46 -9.82 17.83
N CYS A 98 3.03 -8.59 18.14
CA CYS A 98 1.62 -8.27 18.30
C CYS A 98 0.83 -8.55 17.01
N ALA A 99 1.33 -8.10 15.86
CA ALA A 99 0.73 -8.41 14.56
C ALA A 99 0.63 -9.93 14.30
N ALA A 100 1.67 -10.71 14.60
CA ALA A 100 1.65 -12.16 14.46
C ALA A 100 0.62 -12.84 15.39
N PHE A 101 0.45 -12.35 16.62
CA PHE A 101 -0.55 -12.88 17.56
C PHE A 101 -1.98 -12.54 17.14
N LEU A 102 -2.19 -11.38 16.48
CA LEU A 102 -3.50 -10.97 15.97
C LEU A 102 -3.92 -11.76 14.73
N GLU A 103 -2.97 -12.07 13.82
CA GLU A 103 -3.22 -12.85 12.60
C GLU A 103 -3.35 -14.37 12.87
N ALA A 104 -2.96 -14.83 14.06
CA ALA A 104 -3.12 -16.23 14.47
C ALA A 104 -4.60 -16.63 14.61
N PRO A 105 -4.95 -17.94 14.52
CA PRO A 105 -6.31 -18.41 14.76
C PRO A 105 -6.87 -17.93 16.11
N HIS A 106 -8.08 -17.36 16.10
CA HIS A 106 -8.72 -16.71 17.24
C HIS A 106 -7.95 -15.52 17.86
N GLY A 107 -6.85 -15.06 17.23
CA GLY A 107 -6.02 -13.95 17.70
C GLY A 107 -6.81 -12.66 17.93
N PHE A 108 -7.73 -12.37 17.01
CA PHE A 108 -8.64 -11.23 17.14
C PHE A 108 -9.66 -11.38 18.29
N GLU A 109 -10.18 -12.58 18.54
CA GLU A 109 -11.09 -12.83 19.68
C GLU A 109 -10.37 -12.61 21.01
N TYR A 110 -9.10 -13.02 21.12
CA TYR A 110 -8.27 -12.73 22.29
C TYR A 110 -7.97 -11.24 22.47
N LEU A 111 -7.91 -10.45 21.38
CA LEU A 111 -7.84 -8.99 21.48
C LEU A 111 -9.16 -8.42 22.01
N GLN A 112 -10.30 -8.86 21.50
CA GLN A 112 -11.62 -8.40 21.96
C GLN A 112 -11.85 -8.70 23.45
N LEU A 113 -11.34 -9.83 23.95
CA LEU A 113 -11.36 -10.18 25.39
C LEU A 113 -10.36 -9.39 26.25
N ALA A 114 -9.34 -8.76 25.64
CA ALA A 114 -8.31 -8.00 26.34
C ALA A 114 -8.59 -6.49 26.39
N LEU A 115 -9.52 -5.98 25.57
CA LEU A 115 -9.93 -4.58 25.55
C LEU A 115 -11.31 -4.41 26.20
N ASP A 116 -11.49 -3.33 26.96
CA ASP A 116 -12.80 -2.94 27.51
C ASP A 116 -13.67 -2.32 26.40
N PRO A 117 -14.79 -2.95 25.97
CA PRO A 117 -15.64 -2.40 24.92
C PRO A 117 -16.34 -1.10 25.29
N THR A 118 -16.35 -0.71 26.58
CA THR A 118 -16.97 0.53 27.08
C THR A 118 -16.00 1.71 27.20
N SER A 119 -14.68 1.46 27.11
CA SER A 119 -13.68 2.51 27.24
C SER A 119 -13.62 3.41 25.99
N PRO A 120 -13.58 4.75 26.14
CA PRO A 120 -13.44 5.68 25.01
C PRO A 120 -12.08 5.55 24.28
N SER A 121 -11.09 4.88 24.87
CA SER A 121 -9.81 4.60 24.22
C SER A 121 -9.83 3.37 23.30
N THR A 122 -10.92 2.59 23.27
CA THR A 122 -10.96 1.29 22.59
C THR A 122 -11.00 1.40 21.07
N ALA A 123 -11.78 2.32 20.50
CA ALA A 123 -11.76 2.56 19.04
C ALA A 123 -10.39 3.08 18.54
N PRO A 124 -9.75 4.06 19.21
CA PRO A 124 -8.35 4.42 18.94
C PRO A 124 -7.36 3.24 19.10
N ALA A 125 -7.54 2.38 20.11
CA ALA A 125 -6.69 1.21 20.31
C ALA A 125 -6.81 0.22 19.14
N TYR A 126 -8.03 -0.06 18.66
CA TYR A 126 -8.24 -0.85 17.46
C TYR A 126 -7.57 -0.22 16.23
N ALA A 127 -7.72 1.08 15.98
CA ALA A 127 -7.10 1.76 14.84
C ALA A 127 -5.55 1.74 14.90
N TYR A 128 -4.98 1.89 16.10
CA TYR A 128 -3.54 1.76 16.32
C TYR A 128 -3.05 0.33 16.05
N LEU A 129 -3.73 -0.68 16.61
CA LEU A 129 -3.39 -2.10 16.40
C LEU A 129 -3.59 -2.52 14.94
N ALA A 130 -4.58 -1.97 14.25
CA ALA A 130 -4.78 -2.17 12.81
C ALA A 130 -3.60 -1.62 12.00
N SER A 131 -3.05 -0.47 12.40
CA SER A 131 -1.87 0.14 11.78
C SER A 131 -0.60 -0.68 12.04
N VAL A 132 -0.42 -1.20 13.26
CA VAL A 132 0.64 -2.16 13.60
C VAL A 132 0.52 -3.45 12.77
N ALA A 133 -0.69 -3.98 12.64
CA ALA A 133 -0.96 -5.16 11.82
C ALA A 133 -0.66 -4.91 10.33
N LYS A 134 -1.03 -3.73 9.80
CA LYS A 134 -0.71 -3.29 8.42
C LYS A 134 0.80 -3.20 8.17
N ASP A 135 1.55 -2.52 9.03
CA ASP A 135 3.02 -2.40 8.92
C ASP A 135 3.73 -3.77 8.88
N HIS A 136 3.11 -4.79 9.49
CA HIS A 136 3.60 -6.16 9.55
C HIS A 136 2.80 -7.17 8.70
N GLY A 137 1.95 -6.70 7.78
CA GLY A 137 1.29 -7.53 6.77
C GLY A 137 0.25 -8.52 7.32
N ALA A 138 -0.12 -8.38 8.59
CA ALA A 138 -1.24 -9.08 9.23
C ALA A 138 -2.56 -8.44 8.76
N MET A 139 -2.89 -8.66 7.49
CA MET A 139 -3.98 -7.93 6.84
C MET A 139 -5.37 -8.40 7.27
N THR A 140 -5.52 -9.66 7.70
CA THR A 140 -6.80 -10.14 8.26
C THR A 140 -7.10 -9.42 9.56
N ALA A 141 -6.12 -9.38 10.47
CA ALA A 141 -6.19 -8.62 11.72
C ALA A 141 -6.39 -7.12 11.49
N CYS A 142 -5.66 -6.53 10.52
CA CYS A 142 -5.78 -5.12 10.16
C CYS A 142 -7.23 -4.74 9.80
N VAL A 143 -7.85 -5.51 8.90
CA VAL A 143 -9.23 -5.31 8.46
C VAL A 143 -10.21 -5.47 9.64
N SER A 144 -10.08 -6.52 10.45
CA SER A 144 -10.96 -6.76 11.62
C SER A 144 -10.83 -5.65 12.68
N CYS A 145 -9.62 -5.15 12.95
CA CYS A 145 -9.41 -4.04 13.86
C CYS A 145 -10.03 -2.74 13.34
N PHE A 146 -9.78 -2.35 12.08
CA PHE A 146 -10.39 -1.15 11.50
C PHE A 146 -11.92 -1.25 11.43
N GLN A 147 -12.47 -2.45 11.15
CA GLN A 147 -13.92 -2.68 11.19
C GLN A 147 -14.51 -2.38 12.58
N GLN A 148 -13.84 -2.76 13.68
CA GLN A 148 -14.30 -2.40 15.04
C GLN A 148 -14.11 -0.91 15.35
N ALA A 149 -13.02 -0.29 14.91
CA ALA A 149 -12.80 1.15 15.10
C ALA A 149 -13.92 1.98 14.43
N VAL A 150 -14.27 1.65 13.18
CA VAL A 150 -15.38 2.29 12.44
C VAL A 150 -16.75 1.94 13.07
N ALA A 151 -16.96 0.72 13.55
CA ALA A 151 -18.22 0.35 14.20
C ALA A 151 -18.47 1.13 15.52
N GLN A 152 -17.40 1.45 16.26
CA GLN A 152 -17.48 2.22 17.50
C GLN A 152 -17.48 3.74 17.27
N CYS A 153 -16.84 4.24 16.21
CA CYS A 153 -16.80 5.65 15.85
C CYS A 153 -17.10 5.84 14.35
N PRO A 154 -18.37 5.66 13.91
CA PRO A 154 -18.73 5.64 12.49
C PRO A 154 -18.62 7.00 11.78
N SER A 155 -18.44 8.08 12.53
CA SER A 155 -18.19 9.43 12.02
C SER A 155 -16.70 9.81 11.98
N ASP A 156 -15.79 8.94 12.45
CA ASP A 156 -14.35 9.20 12.37
C ASP A 156 -13.83 8.90 10.96
N VAL A 157 -13.48 9.97 10.25
CA VAL A 157 -13.02 9.92 8.87
C VAL A 157 -11.66 9.23 8.71
N MET A 158 -10.79 9.31 9.72
CA MET A 158 -9.46 8.69 9.67
C MET A 158 -9.58 7.17 9.82
N PHE A 159 -10.49 6.70 10.68
CA PHE A 159 -10.84 5.29 10.77
C PHE A 159 -11.47 4.78 9.47
N ALA A 160 -12.42 5.53 8.88
CA ALA A 160 -13.04 5.16 7.61
C ALA A 160 -12.03 5.07 6.45
N LEU A 161 -11.17 6.08 6.28
CA LEU A 161 -10.11 6.13 5.28
C LEU A 161 -9.13 4.95 5.41
N ASN A 162 -8.63 4.70 6.62
CA ASN A 162 -7.67 3.61 6.81
C ASN A 162 -8.32 2.22 6.71
N TYR A 163 -9.61 2.09 7.01
CA TYR A 163 -10.36 0.87 6.76
C TYR A 163 -10.50 0.60 5.26
N VAL A 164 -10.86 1.62 4.48
CA VAL A 164 -10.89 1.58 3.01
C VAL A 164 -9.53 1.15 2.44
N HIS A 165 -8.44 1.80 2.85
CA HIS A 165 -7.08 1.42 2.42
C HIS A 165 -6.69 -0.02 2.82
N ALA A 166 -7.18 -0.55 3.95
CA ALA A 166 -6.93 -1.93 4.34
C ALA A 166 -7.72 -2.93 3.48
N LEU A 167 -8.95 -2.59 3.09
CA LEU A 167 -9.78 -3.38 2.18
C LEU A 167 -9.21 -3.40 0.76
N GLU A 168 -8.69 -2.28 0.26
CA GLU A 168 -8.00 -2.22 -1.05
C GLU A 168 -6.78 -3.14 -1.12
N VAL A 169 -5.92 -3.14 -0.09
CA VAL A 169 -4.78 -4.07 0.03
C VAL A 169 -5.23 -5.53 0.02
N CYS A 170 -6.45 -5.81 0.45
CA CYS A 170 -7.07 -7.14 0.42
C CYS A 170 -7.79 -7.46 -0.91
N GLY A 171 -7.83 -6.55 -1.88
CA GLY A 171 -8.63 -6.66 -3.10
C GLY A 171 -10.15 -6.61 -2.86
N ARG A 172 -10.59 -6.15 -1.68
CA ARG A 172 -11.99 -6.11 -1.23
C ARG A 172 -12.68 -4.80 -1.66
N TYR A 173 -12.57 -4.47 -2.94
CA TYR A 173 -13.04 -3.20 -3.52
C TYR A 173 -14.54 -2.96 -3.32
N GLY A 174 -15.37 -4.01 -3.40
CA GLY A 174 -16.81 -3.91 -3.15
C GLY A 174 -17.14 -3.49 -1.71
N ASP A 175 -16.42 -4.04 -0.72
CA ASP A 175 -16.58 -3.67 0.68
C ASP A 175 -16.08 -2.23 0.93
N ALA A 176 -14.97 -1.85 0.31
CA ALA A 176 -14.43 -0.49 0.39
C ALA A 176 -15.42 0.55 -0.14
N PHE A 177 -16.09 0.28 -1.27
CA PHE A 177 -17.17 1.10 -1.80
C PHE A 177 -18.35 1.23 -0.82
N VAL A 178 -18.76 0.13 -0.18
CA VAL A 178 -19.83 0.15 0.85
C VAL A 178 -19.43 1.00 2.06
N VAL A 179 -18.17 0.94 2.50
CA VAL A 179 -17.67 1.78 3.61
C VAL A 179 -17.74 3.27 3.25
N VAL A 180 -17.25 3.67 2.07
CA VAL A 180 -17.34 5.07 1.60
C VAL A 180 -18.81 5.52 1.56
N LYS A 181 -19.69 4.73 0.93
CA LYS A 181 -21.12 5.05 0.80
C LYS A 181 -21.82 5.17 2.16
N GLN A 182 -21.53 4.26 3.09
CA GLN A 182 -22.11 4.29 4.43
C GLN A 182 -21.59 5.49 5.24
N PHE A 183 -20.31 5.84 5.12
CA PHE A 183 -19.73 7.01 5.78
C PHE A 183 -20.46 8.28 5.31
N VAL A 184 -20.47 8.58 4.00
CA VAL A 184 -21.05 9.83 3.49
C VAL A 184 -22.56 9.94 3.73
N HIS A 185 -23.26 8.80 3.83
CA HIS A 185 -24.67 8.77 4.21
C HIS A 185 -24.91 9.06 5.70
N ASN A 186 -24.02 8.60 6.58
CA ASN A 186 -24.12 8.78 8.03
C ASN A 186 -23.64 10.18 8.49
N THR A 187 -22.79 10.84 7.72
CA THR A 187 -22.17 12.13 8.06
C THR A 187 -22.54 13.26 7.08
N PRO A 188 -23.81 13.43 6.66
CA PRO A 188 -24.17 14.25 5.50
C PRO A 188 -23.77 15.73 5.62
N THR A 189 -23.67 16.26 6.84
CA THR A 189 -23.24 17.64 7.13
C THR A 189 -21.73 17.82 7.26
N THR A 190 -20.94 16.74 7.27
CA THR A 190 -19.47 16.84 7.30
C THR A 190 -18.98 17.30 5.93
N ALA A 191 -18.20 18.37 5.93
CA ALA A 191 -17.78 19.10 4.74
C ALA A 191 -16.27 19.30 4.68
N VAL A 192 -15.75 19.52 3.47
CA VAL A 192 -14.34 19.75 3.18
C VAL A 192 -14.16 21.01 2.32
N GLY A 193 -13.15 21.81 2.65
CA GLY A 193 -13.07 23.19 2.18
C GLY A 193 -14.25 24.01 2.71
N MET A 194 -14.89 24.79 1.82
CA MET A 194 -16.05 25.62 2.18
C MET A 194 -17.39 25.01 1.76
N ASP A 195 -17.43 24.30 0.63
CA ASP A 195 -18.69 24.08 -0.10
C ASP A 195 -19.01 22.61 -0.41
N LEU A 196 -18.05 21.68 -0.31
CA LEU A 196 -18.26 20.26 -0.64
C LEU A 196 -18.65 19.45 0.60
N THR A 197 -19.85 18.86 0.60
CA THR A 197 -20.38 18.07 1.71
C THR A 197 -20.45 16.57 1.39
N CYS A 198 -20.52 15.75 2.43
CA CYS A 198 -20.82 14.33 2.29
C CYS A 198 -22.21 14.08 1.67
N HIS A 199 -23.18 14.99 1.87
CA HIS A 199 -24.49 14.90 1.21
C HIS A 199 -24.38 14.93 -0.31
N ASP A 200 -23.54 15.79 -0.88
CA ASP A 200 -23.35 15.92 -2.34
C ASP A 200 -22.82 14.61 -2.93
N ILE A 201 -21.82 14.00 -2.28
CA ILE A 201 -21.26 12.70 -2.67
C ILE A 201 -22.27 11.57 -2.47
N ALA A 202 -23.03 11.59 -1.36
CA ALA A 202 -24.07 10.61 -1.10
C ALA A 202 -25.18 10.65 -2.17
N ALA A 203 -25.55 11.84 -2.66
CA ALA A 203 -26.51 12.00 -3.74
C ALA A 203 -26.00 11.37 -5.07
N VAL A 204 -24.73 11.57 -5.42
CA VAL A 204 -24.10 10.93 -6.60
C VAL A 204 -24.04 9.40 -6.47
N LEU A 205 -23.77 8.88 -5.27
CA LEU A 205 -23.66 7.45 -5.00
C LEU A 205 -25.01 6.75 -4.71
N ALA A 206 -26.09 7.50 -4.49
CA ALA A 206 -27.40 6.94 -4.15
C ALA A 206 -27.92 5.90 -5.16
N PRO A 207 -27.83 6.09 -6.50
CA PRO A 207 -28.34 5.13 -7.49
C PRO A 207 -27.61 3.79 -7.54
N TYR A 208 -26.44 3.68 -6.91
CA TYR A 208 -25.53 2.54 -7.02
C TYR A 208 -25.47 1.77 -5.70
N SER A 209 -26.35 0.77 -5.52
CA SER A 209 -26.43 0.01 -4.26
C SER A 209 -25.15 -0.76 -3.94
N THR A 210 -24.52 -1.30 -4.98
CA THR A 210 -23.26 -2.04 -4.96
C THR A 210 -22.26 -1.43 -5.93
N LEU A 211 -20.99 -1.83 -5.80
CA LEU A 211 -19.94 -1.44 -6.75
C LEU A 211 -20.26 -1.92 -8.19
N ASP A 212 -20.87 -3.09 -8.34
CA ASP A 212 -21.26 -3.64 -9.64
C ASP A 212 -22.36 -2.83 -10.34
N ASP A 213 -23.25 -2.18 -9.59
CA ASP A 213 -24.27 -1.29 -10.18
C ASP A 213 -23.64 -0.07 -10.86
N ALA A 214 -22.46 0.37 -10.40
CA ALA A 214 -21.67 1.44 -10.99
C ALA A 214 -20.86 1.00 -12.23
N SER A 215 -20.87 -0.30 -12.57
CA SER A 215 -20.15 -0.84 -13.75
C SER A 215 -20.65 -0.27 -15.08
N GLY A 216 -19.71 -0.04 -16.01
CA GLY A 216 -20.01 0.45 -17.36
C GLY A 216 -19.56 1.89 -17.63
N HIS A 217 -19.84 2.36 -18.84
CA HIS A 217 -19.57 3.74 -19.28
C HIS A 217 -20.55 4.77 -18.72
N TRP A 218 -20.07 6.00 -18.56
CA TRP A 218 -20.92 7.18 -18.40
C TRP A 218 -21.58 7.58 -19.73
N THR A 219 -22.60 8.44 -19.68
CA THR A 219 -23.35 8.93 -20.86
C THR A 219 -22.55 9.96 -21.66
N GLU A 220 -22.77 10.07 -22.96
CA GLU A 220 -22.03 11.03 -23.82
C GLU A 220 -22.20 12.50 -23.36
N ASP A 221 -23.32 12.83 -22.72
CA ASP A 221 -23.58 14.15 -22.11
C ASP A 221 -22.57 14.52 -21.01
N ALA A 222 -21.95 13.53 -20.36
CA ALA A 222 -20.94 13.71 -19.33
C ALA A 222 -19.53 13.90 -19.93
N ALA A 223 -19.41 14.86 -20.84
CA ALA A 223 -18.15 15.23 -21.47
C ALA A 223 -17.12 15.68 -20.42
N MET A 224 -15.95 15.03 -20.40
CA MET A 224 -14.81 15.35 -19.53
C MET A 224 -13.65 15.87 -20.37
N ALA A 225 -13.14 17.07 -20.06
CA ALA A 225 -12.08 17.73 -20.82
C ALA A 225 -10.97 18.24 -19.91
N TRP A 226 -9.71 17.96 -20.28
CA TRP A 226 -8.55 18.52 -19.60
C TRP A 226 -8.35 19.99 -20.02
N LYS A 227 -8.27 20.89 -19.04
CA LYS A 227 -8.06 22.34 -19.23
C LYS A 227 -6.62 22.78 -18.91
N GLY A 228 -5.65 21.85 -18.88
CA GLY A 228 -4.24 22.13 -18.58
C GLY A 228 -3.88 22.14 -17.09
N THR A 229 -4.84 22.42 -16.20
CA THR A 229 -4.64 22.44 -14.74
C THR A 229 -5.70 21.69 -13.95
N HIS A 230 -6.85 21.42 -14.57
CA HIS A 230 -8.01 20.77 -13.99
C HIS A 230 -8.83 20.04 -15.06
N VAL A 231 -9.72 19.15 -14.61
CA VAL A 231 -10.72 18.49 -15.46
C VAL A 231 -12.04 19.25 -15.38
N CYS A 232 -12.55 19.71 -16.51
CA CYS A 232 -13.89 20.29 -16.59
C CYS A 232 -14.87 19.21 -17.05
N VAL A 233 -16.01 19.09 -16.36
CA VAL A 233 -17.10 18.16 -16.68
C VAL A 233 -18.34 18.95 -17.08
N TYR A 234 -19.15 18.42 -18.02
CA TYR A 234 -20.39 19.06 -18.51
C TYR A 234 -20.18 20.48 -19.09
N HIS A 235 -18.95 20.82 -19.47
CA HIS A 235 -18.53 22.19 -19.85
C HIS A 235 -18.81 23.26 -18.77
N ASN A 236 -18.88 22.89 -17.49
CA ASN A 236 -19.19 23.77 -16.38
C ASN A 236 -17.97 24.57 -15.86
N ASP A 237 -17.38 25.39 -16.74
CA ASP A 237 -16.18 26.17 -16.43
C ASP A 237 -16.39 27.21 -15.31
N ALA A 238 -17.64 27.63 -15.05
CA ALA A 238 -17.99 28.59 -14.00
C ALA A 238 -17.61 28.13 -12.58
N LYS A 239 -17.53 26.82 -12.33
CA LYS A 239 -17.08 26.27 -11.04
C LYS A 239 -15.63 26.59 -10.70
N PHE A 240 -14.82 27.03 -11.68
CA PHE A 240 -13.39 27.27 -11.53
C PHE A 240 -13.02 28.76 -11.46
N GLU A 241 -14.00 29.66 -11.34
CA GLU A 241 -13.80 31.12 -11.21
C GLU A 241 -13.12 31.52 -9.88
N ARG A 242 -13.16 30.66 -8.86
CA ARG A 242 -12.51 30.89 -7.56
C ARG A 242 -10.99 30.86 -7.72
N ALA A 243 -10.33 31.95 -7.33
CA ALA A 243 -8.87 32.07 -7.34
C ALA A 243 -8.20 30.92 -6.54
N VAL A 244 -7.05 30.43 -7.01
CA VAL A 244 -6.28 29.39 -6.31
C VAL A 244 -5.79 29.87 -4.93
N ALA A 245 -5.83 29.00 -3.93
CA ALA A 245 -5.42 29.31 -2.56
C ALA A 245 -3.91 29.49 -2.46
N THR A 246 -3.41 30.41 -1.62
CA THR A 246 -1.96 30.55 -1.35
C THR A 246 -1.47 29.72 -0.18
N THR A 247 -2.39 29.20 0.64
CA THR A 247 -2.13 28.35 1.81
C THR A 247 -3.24 27.29 1.95
N VAL A 248 -2.93 26.15 2.56
CA VAL A 248 -3.95 25.15 2.93
C VAL A 248 -4.57 25.55 4.27
N ASP A 249 -5.84 25.97 4.26
CA ASP A 249 -6.63 26.36 5.43
C ASP A 249 -7.62 25.27 5.88
N MET A 250 -7.35 24.01 5.50
CA MET A 250 -8.12 22.83 5.91
C MET A 250 -7.56 22.17 7.17
N THR A 251 -8.45 21.70 8.03
CA THR A 251 -8.10 20.86 9.19
C THR A 251 -7.63 19.46 8.77
N GLY A 252 -6.97 18.72 9.67
CA GLY A 252 -6.57 17.33 9.42
C GLY A 252 -7.75 16.42 9.04
N GLN A 253 -8.90 16.56 9.71
CA GLN A 253 -10.12 15.81 9.38
C GLN A 253 -10.69 16.18 8.00
N GLN A 254 -10.59 17.44 7.59
CA GLN A 254 -10.98 17.86 6.23
C GLN A 254 -10.03 17.30 5.17
N LEU A 255 -8.73 17.27 5.44
CA LEU A 255 -7.76 16.60 4.55
C LEU A 255 -8.09 15.10 4.44
N ASP A 256 -8.24 14.39 5.56
CA ASP A 256 -8.59 12.97 5.58
C ASP A 256 -9.93 12.69 4.85
N LEU A 257 -10.90 13.61 4.93
CA LEU A 257 -12.12 13.54 4.11
C LEU A 257 -11.82 13.70 2.62
N LEU A 258 -10.99 14.67 2.22
CA LEU A 258 -10.60 14.81 0.82
C LEU A 258 -9.89 13.54 0.31
N ALA A 259 -9.03 12.91 1.11
CA ALA A 259 -8.43 11.62 0.78
C ALA A 259 -9.47 10.50 0.57
N LEU A 260 -10.44 10.39 1.48
CA LEU A 260 -11.52 9.40 1.38
C LEU A 260 -12.35 9.59 0.10
N LEU A 261 -12.64 10.84 -0.26
CA LEU A 261 -13.35 11.18 -1.49
C LEU A 261 -12.48 11.00 -2.75
N CYS A 262 -11.17 11.21 -2.65
CA CYS A 262 -10.19 10.94 -3.71
C CYS A 262 -9.93 9.44 -3.94
N THR A 263 -10.45 8.54 -3.11
CA THR A 263 -10.20 7.09 -3.24
C THR A 263 -11.01 6.48 -4.40
N LEU A 264 -10.49 6.60 -5.63
CA LEU A 264 -11.17 6.19 -6.87
C LEU A 264 -11.10 4.66 -7.16
N ILE A 265 -11.54 3.84 -6.19
CA ILE A 265 -11.80 2.39 -6.33
C ILE A 265 -12.59 2.08 -7.61
N LEU A 266 -13.53 2.98 -7.92
CA LEU A 266 -14.39 2.95 -9.10
C LEU A 266 -13.60 2.81 -10.42
N PHE A 267 -12.49 3.55 -10.57
CA PHE A 267 -11.65 3.46 -11.77
C PHE A 267 -10.92 2.12 -11.84
N LEU A 268 -10.42 1.60 -10.71
CA LEU A 268 -9.71 0.31 -10.66
C LEU A 268 -10.58 -0.88 -11.06
N GLN A 269 -11.91 -0.74 -11.02
CA GLN A 269 -12.86 -1.82 -11.29
C GLN A 269 -13.73 -1.57 -12.53
N GLY A 270 -13.48 -0.51 -13.31
CA GLY A 270 -14.29 -0.19 -14.49
C GLY A 270 -15.73 0.23 -14.13
N CYS A 271 -15.89 0.81 -12.94
CA CYS A 271 -17.16 1.25 -12.39
C CYS A 271 -17.33 2.76 -12.63
N LEU A 272 -17.39 3.14 -13.91
CA LEU A 272 -17.17 4.53 -14.32
C LEU A 272 -18.44 5.39 -14.36
N ARG A 273 -19.63 4.79 -14.28
CA ARG A 273 -20.92 5.51 -14.34
C ARG A 273 -21.05 6.71 -13.37
N PRO A 274 -20.72 6.62 -12.07
CA PRO A 274 -20.79 7.77 -11.16
C PRO A 274 -19.65 8.79 -11.34
N VAL A 275 -18.55 8.42 -12.00
CA VAL A 275 -17.28 9.13 -11.82
C VAL A 275 -17.29 10.56 -12.37
N PRO A 276 -17.90 10.89 -13.54
CA PRO A 276 -17.99 12.28 -13.98
C PRO A 276 -18.71 13.20 -12.99
N ALA A 277 -19.77 12.71 -12.33
CA ALA A 277 -20.50 13.48 -11.32
C ALA A 277 -19.69 13.62 -10.00
N LEU A 278 -18.90 12.61 -9.63
CA LEU A 278 -17.95 12.74 -8.51
C LEU A 278 -16.83 13.75 -8.82
N VAL A 279 -16.29 13.74 -10.04
CA VAL A 279 -15.27 14.70 -10.48
C VAL A 279 -15.85 16.11 -10.54
N ASP A 280 -17.06 16.29 -11.06
CA ASP A 280 -17.77 17.59 -11.05
C ASP A 280 -18.00 18.17 -9.63
N ALA A 281 -18.05 17.32 -8.60
CA ALA A 281 -18.14 17.73 -7.20
C ALA A 281 -16.76 18.00 -6.54
N ILE A 282 -15.76 17.13 -6.78
CA ILE A 282 -14.46 17.16 -6.08
C ILE A 282 -13.46 18.10 -6.77
N GLU A 283 -13.47 18.17 -8.10
CA GLU A 283 -12.44 18.84 -8.90
C GLU A 283 -12.34 20.36 -8.71
N PRO A 284 -13.42 21.13 -8.45
CA PRO A 284 -13.30 22.56 -8.12
C PRO A 284 -12.49 22.81 -6.83
N LEU A 285 -12.72 21.98 -5.82
CA LEU A 285 -12.00 22.01 -4.55
C LEU A 285 -10.54 21.56 -4.75
N ARG A 286 -10.31 20.48 -5.51
CA ARG A 286 -8.96 20.03 -5.85
C ARG A 286 -8.19 21.09 -6.65
N TYR A 287 -8.84 21.79 -7.58
CA TYR A 287 -8.23 22.89 -8.33
C TYR A 287 -7.81 24.05 -7.41
N HIS A 288 -8.69 24.46 -6.48
CA HIS A 288 -8.42 25.56 -5.54
C HIS A 288 -7.14 25.32 -4.71
N TYR A 289 -6.91 24.09 -4.23
CA TYR A 289 -5.77 23.76 -3.33
C TYR A 289 -4.63 22.94 -3.98
N GLY A 290 -4.81 22.39 -5.18
CA GLY A 290 -4.06 21.21 -5.65
C GLY A 290 -2.54 21.37 -5.73
N HIS A 291 -2.06 22.58 -6.04
CA HIS A 291 -0.63 22.89 -6.05
C HIS A 291 0.01 22.88 -4.65
N LEU A 292 -0.78 22.88 -3.57
CA LEU A 292 -0.32 22.78 -2.18
C LEU A 292 -0.53 21.39 -1.58
N LEU A 293 -1.52 20.63 -2.05
CA LEU A 293 -1.90 19.33 -1.47
C LEU A 293 -0.76 18.30 -1.47
N HIS A 294 0.20 18.40 -2.39
CA HIS A 294 1.40 17.56 -2.42
C HIS A 294 2.29 17.67 -1.15
N THR A 295 2.15 18.75 -0.37
CA THR A 295 2.87 18.98 0.90
C THR A 295 2.15 18.40 2.13
N THR A 296 0.93 17.90 1.97
CA THR A 296 0.04 17.48 3.07
C THR A 296 0.10 15.97 3.34
N SER A 297 -0.65 15.50 4.35
CA SER A 297 -0.81 14.06 4.63
C SER A 297 -1.40 13.28 3.45
N ILE A 298 -2.26 13.91 2.64
CA ILE A 298 -3.06 13.28 1.58
C ILE A 298 -2.44 13.36 0.19
N ARG A 299 -1.14 13.66 0.12
CA ARG A 299 -0.40 13.86 -1.13
C ARG A 299 -0.51 12.66 -2.09
N ASN A 300 -0.64 11.45 -1.56
CA ASN A 300 -0.70 10.23 -2.36
C ASN A 300 -2.08 10.09 -3.01
N GLU A 301 -3.13 10.18 -2.20
CA GLU A 301 -4.54 10.06 -2.60
C GLU A 301 -4.90 11.18 -3.59
N HIS A 302 -4.43 12.41 -3.33
CA HIS A 302 -4.52 13.53 -4.28
C HIS A 302 -3.82 13.24 -5.62
N ALA A 303 -2.64 12.63 -5.61
CA ALA A 303 -1.89 12.33 -6.82
C ALA A 303 -2.52 11.20 -7.63
N TYR A 304 -3.00 10.13 -6.98
CA TYR A 304 -3.79 9.07 -7.63
C TYR A 304 -5.07 9.62 -8.26
N TYR A 305 -5.83 10.43 -7.52
CA TYR A 305 -7.02 11.11 -8.04
C TYR A 305 -6.67 11.97 -9.27
N SER A 306 -5.65 12.83 -9.17
CA SER A 306 -5.23 13.73 -10.25
C SER A 306 -4.74 12.99 -11.50
N CYS A 307 -4.08 11.84 -11.34
CA CYS A 307 -3.69 10.98 -12.45
C CYS A 307 -4.92 10.35 -13.12
N ILE A 308 -5.81 9.75 -12.33
CA ILE A 308 -7.01 9.06 -12.83
C ILE A 308 -7.96 10.02 -13.55
N THR A 309 -8.23 11.21 -13.01
CA THR A 309 -9.14 12.18 -13.65
C THR A 309 -8.57 12.71 -14.96
N GLN A 310 -7.25 12.94 -15.07
CA GLN A 310 -6.59 13.26 -16.34
C GLN A 310 -6.75 12.12 -17.35
N LEU A 311 -6.47 10.88 -16.95
CA LEU A 311 -6.59 9.70 -17.82
C LEU A 311 -8.01 9.53 -18.37
N MET A 312 -9.04 9.84 -17.58
CA MET A 312 -10.44 9.80 -18.03
C MET A 312 -10.76 10.78 -19.18
N THR A 313 -9.99 11.85 -19.37
CA THR A 313 -10.19 12.81 -20.47
C THR A 313 -9.63 12.33 -21.81
N ILE A 314 -8.79 11.29 -21.82
CA ILE A 314 -8.20 10.72 -23.04
C ILE A 314 -9.27 9.87 -23.75
N PRO A 315 -9.55 10.07 -25.05
CA PRO A 315 -10.54 9.28 -25.80
C PRO A 315 -10.24 7.77 -25.86
N SER A 316 -11.22 6.97 -26.28
CA SER A 316 -11.10 5.50 -26.43
C SER A 316 -10.91 4.73 -25.12
N LEU A 317 -11.52 5.20 -24.03
CA LEU A 317 -11.73 4.40 -22.83
C LEU A 317 -12.79 3.32 -23.17
N HIS A 318 -12.55 2.06 -22.84
CA HIS A 318 -13.39 0.91 -23.19
C HIS A 318 -13.77 0.10 -21.93
N VAL A 319 -15.04 0.18 -21.55
CA VAL A 319 -15.63 -0.36 -20.32
C VAL A 319 -17.06 -0.86 -20.54
N PRO A 320 -17.23 -1.87 -21.40
CA PRO A 320 -18.09 -3.01 -21.09
C PRO A 320 -17.20 -4.18 -20.66
N ARG A 321 -17.64 -4.96 -19.65
CA ARG A 321 -16.93 -6.13 -19.10
C ARG A 321 -16.33 -6.99 -20.24
N PRO A 322 -15.01 -6.94 -20.48
CA PRO A 322 -14.41 -7.59 -21.64
C PRO A 322 -14.52 -9.12 -21.53
N ARG A 323 -14.67 -9.80 -22.67
CA ARG A 323 -14.60 -11.27 -22.69
C ARG A 323 -13.23 -11.70 -22.14
N PRO A 324 -13.13 -12.71 -21.25
CA PRO A 324 -11.84 -13.09 -20.65
C PRO A 324 -10.74 -13.43 -21.67
N SER A 325 -11.09 -13.99 -22.83
CA SER A 325 -10.19 -14.25 -23.96
C SER A 325 -9.53 -13.01 -24.56
N ASN A 326 -10.13 -11.85 -24.34
CA ASN A 326 -9.73 -10.56 -24.89
C ASN A 326 -9.09 -9.65 -23.82
N VAL A 327 -8.79 -10.17 -22.63
CA VAL A 327 -8.17 -9.37 -21.56
C VAL A 327 -6.65 -9.56 -21.56
N ILE A 328 -5.93 -8.44 -21.45
CA ILE A 328 -4.54 -8.42 -21.01
C ILE A 328 -4.53 -7.67 -19.67
N TYR A 329 -4.04 -8.32 -18.61
CA TYR A 329 -3.91 -7.67 -17.31
C TYR A 329 -2.60 -6.88 -17.27
N VAL A 330 -2.66 -5.61 -16.89
CA VAL A 330 -1.47 -4.78 -16.69
C VAL A 330 -1.22 -4.67 -15.19
N CYS A 331 -0.25 -5.44 -14.70
CA CYS A 331 0.06 -5.53 -13.28
C CYS A 331 1.30 -4.68 -12.96
N GLY A 332 1.14 -3.70 -12.08
CA GLY A 332 2.14 -2.67 -11.86
C GLY A 332 1.83 -1.76 -10.67
N ASP A 333 2.67 -0.78 -10.43
CA ASP A 333 2.37 0.35 -9.53
C ASP A 333 1.42 1.36 -10.20
N SER A 334 1.49 2.65 -9.83
CA SER A 334 0.70 3.75 -10.44
C SER A 334 0.75 3.72 -11.97
N HIS A 335 1.86 3.28 -12.56
CA HIS A 335 2.06 3.25 -14.01
C HIS A 335 1.14 2.28 -14.75
N ALA A 336 0.56 1.28 -14.07
CA ALA A 336 -0.46 0.42 -14.66
C ALA A 336 -1.72 1.22 -15.09
N LEU A 337 -2.03 2.30 -14.36
CA LEU A 337 -3.23 3.12 -14.58
C LEU A 337 -3.21 3.84 -15.93
N ALA A 338 -2.05 4.27 -16.41
CA ALA A 338 -1.93 4.98 -17.69
C ALA A 338 -2.47 4.18 -18.89
N THR A 339 -2.40 2.86 -18.80
CA THR A 339 -2.88 1.93 -19.83
C THR A 339 -4.29 1.39 -19.57
N ALA A 340 -4.88 1.69 -18.42
CA ALA A 340 -6.11 1.08 -17.95
C ALA A 340 -7.30 1.37 -18.88
N TRP A 341 -8.08 0.32 -19.15
CA TRP A 341 -9.30 0.34 -19.95
C TRP A 341 -9.10 0.83 -21.39
N ARG A 342 -7.91 0.62 -21.96
CA ARG A 342 -7.60 0.91 -23.37
C ARG A 342 -7.66 -0.35 -24.23
N SER A 343 -7.97 -0.17 -25.50
CA SER A 343 -7.97 -1.25 -26.49
C SER A 343 -6.64 -1.31 -27.24
N VAL A 344 -6.07 -2.51 -27.37
CA VAL A 344 -4.90 -2.80 -28.22
C VAL A 344 -5.29 -3.95 -29.15
N GLY A 345 -5.57 -3.60 -30.41
CA GLY A 345 -6.17 -4.54 -31.37
C GLY A 345 -7.53 -5.03 -30.87
N ALA A 346 -7.68 -6.35 -30.72
CA ALA A 346 -8.89 -6.98 -30.19
C ALA A 346 -8.92 -7.13 -28.65
N HIS A 347 -7.85 -6.70 -27.95
CA HIS A 347 -7.70 -6.86 -26.50
C HIS A 347 -8.02 -5.58 -25.74
N VAL A 348 -8.53 -5.71 -24.53
CA VAL A 348 -8.70 -4.63 -23.54
C VAL A 348 -7.67 -4.80 -22.43
N LEU A 349 -6.99 -3.72 -22.09
CA LEU A 349 -6.03 -3.64 -21.00
C LEU A 349 -6.78 -3.40 -19.68
N VAL A 350 -6.65 -4.33 -18.72
CA VAL A 350 -7.32 -4.24 -17.41
C VAL A 350 -6.26 -4.00 -16.33
N PRO A 351 -6.39 -2.95 -15.49
CA PRO A 351 -5.41 -2.65 -14.46
C PRO A 351 -5.41 -3.71 -13.35
N ALA A 352 -4.22 -4.09 -12.90
CA ALA A 352 -3.96 -4.90 -11.73
C ALA A 352 -2.97 -4.16 -10.82
N LEU A 353 -3.45 -3.05 -10.23
CA LEU A 353 -2.67 -2.10 -9.44
C LEU A 353 -2.14 -2.73 -8.15
N VAL A 354 -0.84 -2.57 -7.90
CA VAL A 354 -0.14 -2.95 -6.67
C VAL A 354 0.56 -1.71 -6.10
N THR A 355 -0.11 -1.00 -5.20
CA THR A 355 0.39 0.25 -4.62
C THR A 355 1.70 0.05 -3.82
N GLY A 356 2.67 0.92 -4.06
CA GLY A 356 3.91 0.99 -3.28
C GLY A 356 4.85 -0.23 -3.40
N LEU A 357 4.76 -1.01 -4.49
CA LEU A 357 5.65 -2.16 -4.67
C LEU A 357 7.06 -1.75 -5.09
N LYS A 358 8.05 -1.95 -4.21
CA LYS A 358 9.48 -1.90 -4.55
C LYS A 358 9.96 -3.32 -4.84
N HIS A 359 10.28 -3.58 -6.11
CA HIS A 359 10.55 -4.92 -6.67
C HIS A 359 11.97 -5.39 -6.37
N CYS A 360 12.93 -4.46 -6.54
CA CYS A 360 14.38 -4.58 -6.43
C CYS A 360 15.03 -5.98 -6.56
N THR A 361 15.66 -6.20 -7.72
CA THR A 361 16.75 -7.17 -7.93
C THR A 361 18.11 -6.58 -7.53
N THR A 362 19.07 -7.43 -7.13
CA THR A 362 20.52 -7.11 -7.12
C THR A 362 20.91 -6.21 -8.26
N PHE A 363 21.65 -5.16 -7.93
CA PHE A 363 22.76 -4.71 -8.75
C PHE A 363 24.02 -5.30 -8.11
N ASP A 364 24.84 -6.01 -8.89
CA ASP A 364 26.22 -6.27 -8.47
C ASP A 364 26.93 -4.91 -8.46
N CYS A 365 27.20 -4.37 -7.26
CA CYS A 365 27.79 -3.04 -7.13
C CYS A 365 29.20 -3.01 -7.75
N LEU A 366 29.31 -2.23 -8.82
CA LEU A 366 30.58 -1.76 -9.36
C LEU A 366 31.38 -1.02 -8.25
N TYR A 367 32.65 -1.37 -8.10
CA TYR A 367 33.69 -0.71 -7.27
C TYR A 367 33.58 -0.76 -5.73
N ASP A 368 33.92 -1.90 -5.11
CA ASP A 368 34.90 -1.97 -3.99
C ASP A 368 35.44 -3.41 -3.78
N PRO A 369 36.75 -3.69 -3.93
CA PRO A 369 37.34 -5.02 -3.62
C PRO A 369 37.50 -5.35 -2.12
N LEU A 370 37.33 -4.40 -1.20
CA LEU A 370 37.68 -4.56 0.22
C LEU A 370 36.54 -5.01 1.14
N TRP A 371 35.33 -5.22 0.61
CA TRP A 371 34.12 -5.52 1.41
C TRP A 371 33.60 -6.97 1.31
N THR A 372 34.50 -7.95 1.10
CA THR A 372 34.17 -9.38 1.23
C THR A 372 34.03 -9.80 2.70
N TYR A 373 32.88 -9.51 3.31
CA TYR A 373 32.42 -10.17 4.52
C TYR A 373 31.18 -11.04 4.20
N ASN A 374 31.13 -12.27 4.71
CA ASN A 374 30.13 -13.29 4.35
C ASN A 374 28.71 -12.96 4.87
N GLY A 375 28.03 -11.98 4.27
CA GLY A 375 26.75 -11.46 4.73
C GLY A 375 25.88 -10.84 3.63
N THR A 376 25.40 -11.66 2.70
CA THR A 376 24.48 -11.30 1.60
C THR A 376 23.19 -10.62 2.11
N LEU A 377 22.95 -9.34 1.76
CA LEU A 377 21.88 -8.52 2.36
C LEU A 377 20.65 -8.35 1.44
N HIS A 378 19.64 -9.21 1.62
CA HIS A 378 18.45 -9.25 0.77
C HIS A 378 17.38 -8.19 1.10
N THR A 379 17.02 -7.33 0.13
CA THR A 379 15.98 -6.30 0.30
C THR A 379 15.10 -6.13 -0.94
N GLY A 380 13.83 -5.84 -0.71
CA GLY A 380 12.76 -5.84 -1.72
C GLY A 380 11.46 -6.34 -1.09
N HIS A 381 10.30 -5.84 -1.52
CA HIS A 381 9.04 -6.16 -0.83
C HIS A 381 8.67 -7.65 -0.95
N LEU A 382 9.03 -8.31 -2.06
CA LEU A 382 8.66 -9.70 -2.35
C LEU A 382 9.56 -10.79 -1.73
N ARG A 383 10.64 -10.43 -1.01
CA ARG A 383 11.52 -11.42 -0.35
C ARG A 383 10.74 -12.30 0.64
N LYS A 384 11.15 -13.55 0.83
CA LYS A 384 10.46 -14.51 1.73
C LYS A 384 10.28 -13.97 3.15
N THR A 385 11.30 -13.32 3.71
CA THR A 385 11.32 -12.72 5.06
C THR A 385 10.59 -11.38 5.19
N SER A 386 10.17 -10.75 4.10
CA SER A 386 9.38 -9.51 4.18
C SER A 386 7.99 -9.82 4.70
N THR A 387 7.56 -9.02 5.68
CA THR A 387 6.20 -8.98 6.22
C THR A 387 5.49 -7.69 5.83
N PHE A 388 6.02 -6.88 4.90
CA PHE A 388 5.44 -5.57 4.61
C PHE A 388 4.20 -5.68 3.72
N TYR A 389 3.11 -4.96 4.01
CA TYR A 389 1.81 -5.14 3.34
C TYR A 389 1.81 -5.05 1.80
N PRO A 390 2.67 -4.29 1.09
CA PRO A 390 2.68 -4.31 -0.38
C PRO A 390 3.00 -5.69 -0.97
N LYS A 391 3.68 -6.56 -0.21
CA LYS A 391 3.83 -7.98 -0.57
C LYS A 391 2.50 -8.72 -0.54
N VAL A 392 1.69 -8.47 0.48
CA VAL A 392 0.36 -9.06 0.63
C VAL A 392 -0.57 -8.52 -0.46
N HIS A 393 -0.51 -7.21 -0.72
CA HIS A 393 -1.22 -6.55 -1.82
C HIS A 393 -0.87 -7.21 -3.16
N PHE A 394 0.41 -7.35 -3.48
CA PHE A 394 0.89 -8.03 -4.69
C PHE A 394 0.27 -9.43 -4.82
N PHE A 395 0.36 -10.28 -3.78
CA PHE A 395 -0.18 -11.64 -3.87
C PHE A 395 -1.71 -11.68 -3.96
N ASN A 396 -2.44 -10.73 -3.37
CA ASN A 396 -3.89 -10.62 -3.51
C ASN A 396 -4.28 -10.22 -4.95
N VAL A 397 -3.56 -9.28 -5.55
CA VAL A 397 -3.76 -8.85 -6.94
C VAL A 397 -3.39 -9.96 -7.93
N ILE A 398 -2.26 -10.64 -7.73
CA ILE A 398 -1.90 -11.81 -8.56
C ILE A 398 -2.94 -12.94 -8.44
N LYS A 399 -3.56 -13.10 -7.26
CA LYS A 399 -4.61 -14.12 -7.02
C LYS A 399 -5.95 -13.77 -7.68
N SER A 400 -6.24 -12.50 -7.95
CA SER A 400 -7.47 -12.09 -8.66
C SER A 400 -7.37 -12.26 -10.18
N ILE A 401 -6.16 -12.32 -10.74
CA ILE A 401 -5.92 -12.59 -12.16
C ILE A 401 -6.28 -14.06 -12.49
N PRO A 402 -7.12 -14.34 -13.50
CA PRO A 402 -7.46 -15.70 -13.92
C PRO A 402 -6.23 -16.52 -14.33
N ARG A 403 -6.21 -17.80 -13.95
CA ARG A 403 -5.18 -18.74 -14.41
C ARG A 403 -5.18 -18.83 -15.93
N GLY A 404 -3.99 -18.72 -16.51
CA GLY A 404 -3.81 -18.74 -17.96
C GLY A 404 -4.10 -17.43 -18.68
N ALA A 405 -4.40 -16.34 -17.97
CA ALA A 405 -4.47 -15.01 -18.57
C ALA A 405 -3.08 -14.54 -19.05
N THR A 406 -3.09 -13.58 -19.99
CA THR A 406 -1.89 -12.83 -20.39
C THR A 406 -1.70 -11.66 -19.42
N VAL A 407 -0.48 -11.49 -18.92
CA VAL A 407 -0.13 -10.40 -17.99
C VAL A 407 1.06 -9.61 -18.52
N VAL A 408 0.95 -8.29 -18.53
CA VAL A 408 2.05 -7.34 -18.73
C VAL A 408 2.44 -6.78 -17.37
N PHE A 409 3.71 -6.94 -16.98
CA PHE A 409 4.25 -6.43 -15.74
C PHE A 409 4.95 -5.07 -15.96
N VAL A 410 4.52 -4.07 -15.20
CA VAL A 410 5.03 -2.70 -15.19
C VAL A 410 5.56 -2.41 -13.79
N PHE A 411 6.80 -2.84 -13.51
CA PHE A 411 7.43 -2.71 -12.20
C PHE A 411 8.79 -2.02 -12.29
N GLY A 412 9.17 -1.37 -11.19
CA GLY A 412 10.51 -0.83 -10.98
C GLY A 412 10.65 0.66 -11.26
N GLU A 413 9.58 1.37 -11.67
CA GLU A 413 9.63 2.83 -11.79
C GLU A 413 9.93 3.46 -10.42
N ILE A 414 9.20 3.07 -9.37
CA ILE A 414 9.46 3.53 -8.00
C ILE A 414 10.89 3.19 -7.56
N ASP A 415 11.42 2.03 -7.99
CA ASP A 415 12.81 1.65 -7.74
C ASP A 415 13.81 2.58 -8.45
N CYS A 416 13.50 3.06 -9.67
CA CYS A 416 14.35 3.99 -10.42
C CYS A 416 14.21 5.47 -10.00
N ARG A 417 13.04 5.89 -9.50
CA ARG A 417 12.76 7.27 -9.10
C ARG A 417 13.27 7.60 -7.70
N GLU A 418 12.90 6.76 -6.71
CA GLU A 418 13.22 6.98 -5.29
C GLU A 418 14.06 5.83 -4.72
N GLY A 419 13.73 4.59 -5.10
CA GLY A 419 14.28 3.38 -4.51
C GLY A 419 15.79 3.35 -4.53
N LEU A 420 16.42 3.57 -5.68
CA LEU A 420 17.88 3.48 -5.88
C LEU A 420 18.66 4.62 -5.19
N LEU A 421 18.09 5.81 -5.07
CA LEU A 421 18.77 6.91 -4.36
C LEU A 421 18.75 6.69 -2.84
N VAL A 422 17.57 6.38 -2.29
CA VAL A 422 17.41 6.02 -0.86
C VAL A 422 18.09 4.68 -0.53
N ALA A 423 18.29 3.81 -1.52
CA ALA A 423 19.03 2.56 -1.40
C ALA A 423 20.53 2.78 -1.21
N VAL A 424 21.13 3.60 -2.08
CA VAL A 424 22.55 3.94 -2.02
C VAL A 424 22.87 4.70 -0.74
N GLU A 425 22.03 5.67 -0.36
CA GLU A 425 22.13 6.39 0.92
C GLU A 425 22.12 5.45 2.15
N LYS A 426 21.48 4.28 2.04
CA LYS A 426 21.23 3.36 3.18
C LYS A 426 21.88 1.98 3.02
N CYS A 427 22.79 1.81 2.06
CA CYS A 427 23.61 0.60 1.80
C CYS A 427 22.83 -0.73 1.70
N ARG A 428 22.18 -0.95 0.56
CA ARG A 428 21.43 -2.16 0.09
C ARG A 428 21.54 -2.21 -1.47
N TYR A 429 21.09 -3.20 -2.28
CA TYR A 429 20.03 -4.24 -2.19
C TYR A 429 20.43 -5.54 -2.95
N GLU A 430 19.95 -6.73 -2.53
CA GLU A 430 20.15 -8.01 -3.26
C GLU A 430 18.87 -8.80 -3.70
N VAL A 431 19.08 -9.69 -4.70
CA VAL A 431 18.21 -10.48 -5.63
C VAL A 431 16.74 -10.80 -5.29
N VAL A 432 15.89 -10.79 -6.33
CA VAL A 432 14.50 -11.30 -6.36
C VAL A 432 14.41 -12.83 -6.23
N PRO A 433 13.46 -13.37 -5.43
CA PRO A 433 13.25 -14.81 -5.29
C PRO A 433 12.37 -15.42 -6.39
N LYS A 434 12.80 -16.56 -6.94
CA LYS A 434 11.99 -17.42 -7.81
C LYS A 434 10.74 -17.93 -7.07
N HIS A 435 9.57 -17.37 -7.39
CA HIS A 435 8.26 -17.96 -7.07
C HIS A 435 7.53 -18.25 -8.37
N THR A 436 7.10 -19.50 -8.56
CA THR A 436 6.44 -19.96 -9.79
C THR A 436 4.99 -19.48 -9.82
N ILE A 437 4.74 -18.32 -10.43
CA ILE A 437 3.38 -17.84 -10.68
C ILE A 437 2.81 -18.59 -11.89
N SER A 438 1.61 -19.17 -11.78
CA SER A 438 0.97 -19.99 -12.82
C SER A 438 0.22 -19.13 -13.86
N ILE A 439 0.95 -18.23 -14.51
CA ILE A 439 0.49 -17.40 -15.63
C ILE A 439 0.85 -18.11 -16.94
N ALA A 440 -0.02 -18.09 -17.96
CA ALA A 440 0.30 -18.74 -19.24
C ALA A 440 1.32 -17.94 -20.06
N THR A 441 1.30 -16.61 -19.98
CA THR A 441 2.27 -15.75 -20.64
C THR A 441 2.45 -14.46 -19.84
N ALA A 442 3.68 -14.22 -19.38
CA ALA A 442 4.07 -13.00 -18.69
C ALA A 442 4.99 -12.17 -19.60
N PHE A 443 4.61 -10.92 -19.85
CA PHE A 443 5.41 -9.92 -20.54
C PHE A 443 5.97 -8.92 -19.54
N ILE A 444 7.19 -8.45 -19.76
CA ILE A 444 7.84 -7.43 -18.94
C ILE A 444 7.95 -6.15 -19.76
N HIS A 445 7.28 -5.10 -19.30
CA HIS A 445 7.33 -3.77 -19.89
C HIS A 445 8.63 -3.06 -19.44
N PRO A 446 9.40 -2.44 -20.34
CA PRO A 446 10.54 -1.62 -19.96
C PRO A 446 10.07 -0.38 -19.18
N ILE A 447 10.80 0.03 -18.15
CA ILE A 447 10.48 1.26 -17.41
C ILE A 447 10.60 2.46 -18.35
N VAL A 448 9.60 3.35 -18.34
CA VAL A 448 9.59 4.54 -19.21
C VAL A 448 10.58 5.59 -18.64
N PRO A 449 11.47 6.18 -19.45
CA PRO A 449 12.52 7.10 -18.99
C PRO A 449 12.00 8.55 -18.86
N VAL A 450 10.93 8.72 -18.07
CA VAL A 450 10.11 9.94 -17.98
C VAL A 450 10.94 11.16 -17.56
N LEU A 451 11.53 11.11 -16.36
CA LEU A 451 12.33 12.18 -15.79
C LEU A 451 13.70 12.28 -16.47
N ASP A 452 14.16 13.50 -16.77
CA ASP A 452 15.51 13.74 -17.30
C ASP A 452 16.57 13.32 -16.27
N GLU A 453 16.31 13.57 -14.99
CA GLU A 453 17.22 13.34 -13.85
C GLU A 453 17.53 11.86 -13.64
N THR A 454 16.53 10.99 -13.72
CA THR A 454 16.67 9.54 -13.45
C THR A 454 16.80 8.69 -14.72
N ARG A 455 16.73 9.29 -15.92
CA ARG A 455 16.80 8.57 -17.21
C ARG A 455 17.99 7.63 -17.33
N HIS A 456 19.16 8.05 -16.86
CA HIS A 456 20.38 7.24 -16.90
C HIS A 456 20.28 5.99 -15.98
N ILE A 457 19.59 6.12 -14.84
CA ILE A 457 19.26 5.01 -13.93
C ILE A 457 18.29 4.05 -14.61
N VAL A 458 17.23 4.57 -15.22
CA VAL A 458 16.23 3.78 -15.96
C VAL A 458 16.87 2.99 -17.12
N GLN A 459 17.75 3.63 -17.91
CA GLN A 459 18.48 2.96 -19.00
C GLN A 459 19.36 1.81 -18.49
N LEU A 460 20.05 1.99 -17.35
CA LEU A 460 20.86 0.93 -16.75
C LEU A 460 19.98 -0.20 -16.19
N TYR A 461 18.91 0.14 -15.46
CA TYR A 461 17.96 -0.83 -14.91
C TYR A 461 17.35 -1.69 -16.01
N ASN A 462 16.81 -1.08 -17.06
CA ASN A 462 16.17 -1.81 -18.17
C ASN A 462 17.15 -2.77 -18.86
N ARG A 463 18.39 -2.35 -19.12
CA ARG A 463 19.42 -3.22 -19.71
C ARG A 463 19.70 -4.46 -18.87
N LEU A 464 19.85 -4.29 -17.55
CA LEU A 464 20.10 -5.40 -16.62
C LEU A 464 18.87 -6.29 -16.45
N PHE A 465 17.68 -5.70 -16.38
CA PHE A 465 16.43 -6.45 -16.22
C PHE A 465 16.12 -7.25 -17.49
N GLN A 466 16.28 -6.66 -18.68
CA GLN A 466 16.19 -7.34 -19.97
C GLN A 466 17.09 -8.58 -20.03
N ALA A 467 18.36 -8.47 -19.64
CA ALA A 467 19.29 -9.59 -19.61
C ALA A 467 18.84 -10.72 -18.66
N LYS A 468 18.26 -10.39 -17.49
CA LYS A 468 17.69 -11.38 -16.56
C LYS A 468 16.39 -12.01 -17.10
N VAL A 469 15.55 -11.25 -17.80
CA VAL A 469 14.29 -11.71 -18.40
C VAL A 469 14.55 -12.61 -19.61
N GLN A 470 15.51 -12.27 -20.47
CA GLN A 470 15.94 -13.10 -21.60
C GLN A 470 16.53 -14.46 -21.15
N GLY A 471 17.08 -14.53 -19.94
CA GLY A 471 17.48 -15.79 -19.29
C GLY A 471 16.34 -16.59 -18.64
N SER A 472 15.09 -16.12 -18.73
CA SER A 472 13.91 -16.77 -18.15
C SER A 472 13.11 -17.53 -19.22
N THR A 473 12.58 -18.69 -18.84
CA THR A 473 11.60 -19.43 -19.66
C THR A 473 10.14 -19.06 -19.34
N LEU A 474 9.92 -18.20 -18.33
CA LEU A 474 8.58 -17.85 -17.81
C LEU A 474 8.11 -16.45 -18.21
N CYS A 475 9.04 -15.58 -18.62
CA CYS A 475 8.77 -14.15 -18.87
C CYS A 475 9.41 -13.71 -20.18
N HIS A 476 8.73 -12.84 -20.92
CA HIS A 476 9.19 -12.29 -22.19
C HIS A 476 9.42 -10.78 -22.06
N TRP A 477 10.57 -10.29 -22.51
CA TRP A 477 10.84 -8.86 -22.55
C TRP A 477 10.11 -8.20 -23.73
N MET A 478 9.50 -7.04 -23.51
CA MET A 478 8.88 -6.27 -24.60
C MET A 478 9.92 -5.32 -25.23
N ASP A 479 10.37 -5.65 -26.43
CA ASP A 479 11.50 -5.00 -27.08
C ASP A 479 11.11 -3.74 -27.85
N PHE A 480 10.83 -2.65 -27.11
CA PHE A 480 10.48 -1.35 -27.69
C PHE A 480 11.06 -0.14 -26.93
N PHE A 481 11.91 -0.35 -25.91
CA PHE A 481 12.44 0.74 -25.08
C PHE A 481 13.14 1.83 -25.91
N ASP A 482 13.95 1.43 -26.89
CA ASP A 482 14.68 2.39 -27.74
C ASP A 482 13.74 3.26 -28.60
N SER A 483 12.52 2.80 -28.89
CA SER A 483 11.48 3.60 -29.58
C SER A 483 10.82 4.65 -28.69
N LEU A 484 11.00 4.56 -27.36
CA LEU A 484 10.51 5.57 -26.40
C LEU A 484 11.45 6.79 -26.31
N LEU A 485 12.60 6.74 -26.98
CA LEU A 485 13.61 7.79 -26.96
C LEU A 485 13.83 8.38 -28.35
N THR A 486 13.88 9.70 -28.41
CA THR A 486 14.43 10.44 -29.56
C THR A 486 15.94 10.18 -29.69
N PRO A 487 16.56 10.47 -30.85
CA PRO A 487 18.02 10.36 -31.04
C PRO A 487 18.88 11.15 -30.03
N TYR A 488 18.28 12.09 -29.29
CA TYR A 488 18.93 12.90 -28.24
C TYR A 488 18.66 12.37 -26.82
N ASN A 489 18.21 11.11 -26.66
CA ASN A 489 17.81 10.52 -25.40
C ASN A 489 16.77 11.36 -24.62
N LYS A 490 15.75 11.88 -25.31
CA LYS A 490 14.57 12.52 -24.71
C LYS A 490 13.31 11.78 -25.08
N VAL A 491 12.31 11.72 -24.18
CA VAL A 491 10.97 11.23 -24.51
C VAL A 491 10.35 12.17 -25.57
N PRO A 492 9.74 11.66 -26.66
CA PRO A 492 9.06 12.50 -27.65
C PRO A 492 7.89 13.27 -27.03
N PRO A 493 7.68 14.55 -27.39
CA PRO A 493 6.49 15.29 -26.97
C PRO A 493 5.25 14.62 -27.59
N THR A 494 4.30 14.20 -26.75
CA THR A 494 3.05 13.58 -27.21
C THR A 494 2.01 14.66 -27.49
N PRO A 495 1.43 14.74 -28.69
CA PRO A 495 0.44 15.78 -29.01
C PRO A 495 -0.79 15.69 -28.09
N GLY A 496 -1.08 16.79 -27.39
CA GLY A 496 -2.29 16.93 -26.58
C GLY A 496 -2.29 16.25 -25.21
N VAL A 497 -1.22 15.56 -24.81
CA VAL A 497 -1.11 14.92 -23.49
C VAL A 497 0.24 15.24 -22.85
N ASP A 498 0.20 15.93 -21.71
CA ASP A 498 1.37 16.10 -20.84
C ASP A 498 1.67 14.78 -20.11
N LEU A 499 2.37 13.87 -20.81
CA LEU A 499 2.83 12.61 -20.23
C LEU A 499 3.78 12.83 -19.05
N THR A 500 4.50 13.95 -19.02
CA THR A 500 5.32 14.35 -17.87
C THR A 500 4.47 14.57 -16.62
N GLY A 501 3.27 15.17 -16.73
CA GLY A 501 2.31 15.27 -15.62
C GLY A 501 1.67 13.93 -15.22
N ILE A 502 1.33 13.08 -16.19
CA ILE A 502 0.64 11.79 -15.94
C ILE A 502 1.57 10.72 -15.35
N LEU A 503 2.86 10.77 -15.65
CA LEU A 503 3.87 9.77 -15.24
C LEU A 503 4.82 10.29 -14.14
N MET A 504 4.52 11.41 -13.49
CA MET A 504 5.27 11.94 -12.33
C MET A 504 4.64 11.58 -10.95
N VAL A 505 3.83 10.50 -10.88
CA VAL A 505 3.13 10.04 -9.67
C VAL A 505 3.63 8.67 -9.18
#